data_AF-A0A8H4UW76-F1
#
_entry.id   AF-A0A8H4UW76-F1
#
_cell.length_a   1.000
_cell.length_b   1.000
_cell.length_c   1.000
_cell.angle_alpha   90.00
_cell.angle_beta   90.00
_cell.angle_gamma   90.00
#
_symmetry.space_group_name_H-M   'P 1'
#
loop_
_entity.id
_entity.type
_entity.pdbx_description
1 polymer ?
#
loop_
_entity_poly.entity_id
_entity_poly.type
_entity_poly.pdbx_seq_one_letter_code
_entity_poly.pdbx_strand_id
1 'polypeptide(L)'
;DEEIYNSDTASAIALLWAPYPFDRRSGKMVRAQDVPLVKQWYLEHCPQGQPVKVRVSYQKLLKTYVLNELHKAKPKAHNKQNLLRTLKGTKFFQTTTIDWVEAGLQVCRQGFNMLNLLIHRKNLTYLHLDYNFNLKPVKTLTTKERKKSRFGNAFHLMREILRLTKLIVDAQVQYRLGNIDAFQLADGILYAFNHVGQLT
;
A
#
# COMPACT_ATOMS: atom_id res chain seq x y z
N ASP A 1 -6.72 -48.60 -32.02
CA ASP A 1 -7.89 -47.71 -31.91
C ASP A 1 -7.78 -46.93 -30.61
N GLU A 2 -7.54 -45.63 -30.70
CA GLU A 2 -7.58 -44.73 -29.54
C GLU A 2 -8.98 -44.11 -29.42
N GLU A 3 -9.44 -43.89 -28.19
CA GLU A 3 -10.73 -43.25 -27.91
C GLU A 3 -10.71 -41.75 -28.28
N ILE A 4 -11.84 -41.25 -28.81
CA ILE A 4 -11.96 -39.87 -29.33
C ILE A 4 -11.87 -38.81 -28.21
N TYR A 5 -12.24 -39.16 -26.98
CA TYR A 5 -12.26 -38.27 -25.83
C TYR A 5 -11.91 -39.03 -24.56
N ASN A 6 -11.42 -38.30 -23.56
CA ASN A 6 -11.14 -38.79 -22.22
C ASN A 6 -11.86 -37.92 -21.16
N SER A 7 -11.67 -38.23 -19.87
CA SER A 7 -12.29 -37.50 -18.75
C SER A 7 -11.98 -36.00 -18.75
N ASP A 8 -10.80 -35.61 -19.25
CA ASP A 8 -10.29 -34.23 -19.14
C ASP A 8 -10.61 -33.40 -20.39
N THR A 9 -11.10 -34.03 -21.46
CA THR A 9 -11.32 -33.38 -22.76
C THR A 9 -12.28 -32.20 -22.65
N ALA A 10 -13.38 -32.35 -21.90
CA ALA A 10 -14.34 -31.25 -21.68
C ALA A 10 -13.72 -30.07 -20.93
N SER A 11 -12.95 -30.33 -19.86
CA SER A 11 -12.26 -29.29 -19.10
C SER A 11 -11.16 -28.60 -19.92
N ALA A 12 -10.43 -29.36 -20.74
CA ALA A 12 -9.42 -28.81 -21.65
C ALA A 12 -10.05 -27.89 -22.70
N ILE A 13 -11.20 -28.27 -23.28
CA ILE A 13 -11.95 -27.42 -24.21
C ILE A 13 -12.46 -26.16 -23.49
N ALA A 14 -12.92 -26.25 -22.24
CA ALA A 14 -13.34 -25.09 -21.46
C ALA A 14 -12.18 -24.11 -21.20
N LEU A 15 -10.98 -24.61 -20.92
CA LEU A 15 -9.78 -23.77 -20.72
C LEU A 15 -9.37 -23.01 -21.99
N LEU A 16 -9.63 -23.55 -23.17
CA LEU A 16 -9.35 -22.88 -24.45
C LEU A 16 -10.09 -21.52 -24.58
N TRP A 17 -11.27 -21.42 -23.96
CA TRP A 17 -12.12 -20.21 -23.96
C TRP A 17 -12.04 -19.42 -22.65
N ALA A 18 -11.12 -19.76 -21.75
CA ALA A 18 -10.97 -19.06 -20.48
C ALA A 18 -10.31 -17.67 -20.69
N PRO A 19 -10.55 -16.70 -19.80
CA PRO A 19 -9.83 -15.44 -19.85
C PRO A 19 -8.36 -15.63 -19.47
N TYR A 20 -7.48 -14.77 -19.98
CA TYR A 20 -6.13 -14.64 -19.44
C TYR A 20 -6.21 -14.38 -17.91
N PRO A 21 -5.45 -15.12 -17.08
CA PRO A 21 -4.29 -15.96 -17.42
C PRO A 21 -4.54 -17.47 -17.61
N PHE A 22 -5.80 -17.93 -17.57
CA PHE A 22 -6.14 -19.36 -17.49
C PHE A 22 -6.12 -20.08 -18.85
N ASP A 23 -6.08 -19.34 -19.94
CA ASP A 23 -5.97 -19.86 -21.32
C ASP A 23 -4.58 -20.42 -21.67
N ARG A 24 -3.60 -20.30 -20.75
CA ARG A 24 -2.20 -20.67 -21.00
C ARG A 24 -1.72 -21.76 -20.06
N ARG A 25 -0.94 -22.69 -20.61
CA ARG A 25 -0.26 -23.76 -19.85
C ARG A 25 1.00 -23.29 -19.10
N SER A 26 1.61 -22.19 -19.53
CA SER A 26 2.83 -21.64 -18.93
C SER A 26 2.88 -20.12 -19.08
N GLY A 27 3.48 -19.43 -18.11
CA GLY A 27 3.59 -17.97 -18.09
C GLY A 27 4.81 -17.47 -17.31
N LYS A 28 4.96 -16.15 -17.23
CA LYS A 28 5.98 -15.49 -16.40
C LYS A 28 5.37 -15.04 -15.09
N MET A 29 6.15 -15.12 -14.01
CA MET A 29 5.75 -14.56 -12.73
C MET A 29 5.62 -13.03 -12.82
N VAL A 30 4.60 -12.50 -12.18
CA VAL A 30 4.31 -11.06 -12.09
C VAL A 30 4.29 -10.65 -10.61
N ARG A 31 4.45 -9.35 -10.33
CA ARG A 31 4.35 -8.84 -8.96
C ARG A 31 2.88 -8.87 -8.51
N ALA A 32 2.63 -9.01 -7.21
CA ALA A 32 1.27 -9.06 -6.67
C ALA A 32 0.44 -7.81 -7.03
N GLN A 33 1.05 -6.62 -6.98
CA GLN A 33 0.39 -5.35 -7.34
C GLN A 33 0.14 -5.17 -8.85
N ASP A 34 0.75 -5.99 -9.71
CA ASP A 34 0.55 -5.93 -11.17
C ASP A 34 -0.65 -6.77 -11.63
N VAL A 35 -1.36 -7.43 -10.70
CA VAL A 35 -2.54 -8.25 -10.98
C VAL A 35 -3.80 -7.51 -10.54
N PRO A 36 -4.51 -6.81 -11.46
CA PRO A 36 -5.68 -6.03 -11.09
C PRO A 36 -6.95 -6.91 -11.11
N LEU A 37 -7.22 -7.57 -9.98
CA LEU A 37 -8.33 -8.55 -9.85
C LEU A 37 -9.70 -8.00 -10.25
N VAL A 38 -9.98 -6.73 -9.92
CA VAL A 38 -11.28 -6.07 -10.18
C VAL A 38 -11.35 -5.33 -11.52
N LYS A 39 -10.29 -5.43 -12.36
CA LYS A 39 -10.22 -4.67 -13.62
C LYS A 39 -11.35 -5.01 -14.57
N GLN A 40 -11.65 -6.30 -14.74
CA GLN A 40 -12.67 -6.75 -15.69
C GLN A 40 -14.06 -6.23 -15.32
N TRP A 41 -14.36 -6.12 -14.02
CA TRP A 41 -15.68 -5.71 -13.55
C TRP A 41 -16.10 -4.32 -14.03
N TYR A 42 -15.18 -3.35 -14.07
CA TYR A 42 -15.51 -1.98 -14.51
C TYR A 42 -15.25 -1.73 -16.00
N LEU A 43 -14.66 -2.70 -16.71
CA LEU A 43 -14.56 -2.66 -18.17
C LEU A 43 -15.87 -3.10 -18.83
N GLU A 44 -16.64 -3.95 -18.16
CA GLU A 44 -18.00 -4.30 -18.54
C GLU A 44 -19.00 -3.17 -18.22
N HIS A 45 -20.16 -3.21 -18.87
CA HIS A 45 -21.24 -2.29 -18.57
C HIS A 45 -21.75 -2.49 -17.14
N CYS A 46 -21.99 -1.39 -16.42
CA CYS A 46 -22.56 -1.45 -15.08
C CYS A 46 -23.92 -2.19 -15.11
N PRO A 47 -24.17 -3.16 -14.22
CA PRO A 47 -25.44 -3.88 -14.18
C PRO A 47 -26.65 -2.94 -14.04
N GLN A 48 -27.77 -3.32 -14.64
CA GLN A 48 -29.01 -2.56 -14.53
C GLN A 48 -29.52 -2.54 -13.07
N GLY A 49 -30.23 -1.48 -12.67
CA GLY A 49 -30.78 -1.33 -11.32
C GLY A 49 -29.80 -0.82 -10.25
N GLN A 50 -28.51 -0.68 -10.57
CA GLN A 50 -27.52 -0.14 -9.62
C GLN A 50 -27.75 1.35 -9.31
N PRO A 51 -27.52 1.82 -8.07
CA PRO A 51 -27.75 3.22 -7.70
C PRO A 51 -26.78 4.18 -8.42
N VAL A 52 -27.19 5.45 -8.53
CA VAL A 52 -26.39 6.51 -9.20
C VAL A 52 -24.95 6.54 -8.70
N LYS A 53 -24.74 6.38 -7.39
CA LYS A 53 -23.41 6.34 -6.75
C LYS A 53 -22.49 5.31 -7.41
N VAL A 54 -22.96 4.09 -7.63
CA VAL A 54 -22.16 3.01 -8.21
C VAL A 54 -21.91 3.27 -9.70
N ARG A 55 -22.93 3.73 -10.44
CA ARG A 55 -22.78 4.05 -11.87
C ARG A 55 -21.72 5.14 -12.12
N VAL A 56 -21.69 6.17 -11.27
CA VAL A 56 -20.65 7.21 -11.32
C VAL A 56 -19.27 6.65 -10.98
N SER A 57 -19.16 5.70 -10.05
CA SER A 57 -17.89 5.03 -9.75
C SER A 57 -17.34 4.25 -10.94
N TYR A 58 -18.20 3.49 -11.65
CA TYR A 58 -17.84 2.79 -12.89
C TYR A 58 -17.27 3.78 -13.92
N GLN A 59 -17.98 4.90 -14.15
CA GLN A 59 -17.53 5.93 -15.08
C GLN A 59 -16.15 6.51 -14.69
N LYS A 60 -15.91 6.77 -13.40
CA LYS A 60 -14.62 7.30 -12.93
C LYS A 60 -13.48 6.29 -13.09
N LEU A 61 -13.71 5.01 -12.80
CA LEU A 61 -12.72 3.95 -12.99
C LEU A 61 -12.37 3.80 -14.48
N LEU A 62 -13.38 3.79 -15.35
CA LEU A 62 -13.17 3.71 -16.79
C LEU A 62 -12.43 4.94 -17.33
N LYS A 63 -12.75 6.15 -16.83
CA LYS A 63 -12.01 7.38 -17.18
C LYS A 63 -10.52 7.25 -16.83
N THR A 64 -10.18 6.81 -15.63
CA THR A 64 -8.77 6.61 -15.24
C THR A 64 -8.09 5.55 -16.10
N TYR A 65 -8.78 4.46 -16.42
CA TYR A 65 -8.26 3.43 -17.32
C TYR A 65 -7.94 3.99 -18.72
N VAL A 66 -8.89 4.72 -19.33
CA VAL A 66 -8.70 5.33 -20.66
C VAL A 66 -7.57 6.35 -20.64
N LEU A 67 -7.47 7.19 -19.60
CA LEU A 67 -6.37 8.15 -19.44
C LEU A 67 -5.01 7.45 -19.34
N ASN A 68 -4.94 6.33 -18.63
CA ASN A 68 -3.70 5.56 -18.50
C ASN A 68 -3.27 4.91 -19.82
N GLU A 69 -4.21 4.36 -20.60
CA GLU A 69 -3.89 3.77 -21.92
C GLU A 69 -3.58 4.86 -22.96
N LEU A 70 -4.26 6.02 -22.92
CA LEU A 70 -4.02 7.14 -23.83
C LEU A 70 -2.62 7.74 -23.66
N HIS A 71 -2.17 7.92 -22.42
CA HIS A 71 -0.86 8.52 -22.11
C HIS A 71 0.24 7.49 -21.87
N LYS A 72 0.03 6.24 -22.30
CA LYS A 72 0.99 5.15 -22.13
C LYS A 72 2.22 5.36 -23.00
N ALA A 73 3.31 5.83 -22.40
CA ALA A 73 4.59 5.98 -23.07
C ALA A 73 5.45 4.70 -22.93
N LYS A 74 6.23 4.39 -23.97
CA LYS A 74 7.27 3.35 -23.86
C LYS A 74 8.28 3.78 -22.78
N PRO A 75 8.62 2.92 -21.81
CA PRO A 75 9.63 3.23 -20.81
C PRO A 75 10.95 3.62 -21.48
N LYS A 76 11.54 4.75 -21.06
CA LYS A 76 12.85 5.18 -21.56
C LYS A 76 13.91 4.19 -21.07
N ALA A 77 14.86 3.88 -21.95
CA ALA A 77 16.01 3.07 -21.56
C ALA A 77 16.87 3.86 -20.55
N HIS A 78 17.11 3.27 -19.39
CA HIS A 78 17.95 3.83 -18.33
C HIS A 78 18.93 2.78 -17.83
N ASN A 79 20.05 3.25 -17.27
CA ASN A 79 21.01 2.37 -16.59
C ASN A 79 20.34 1.77 -15.34
N LYS A 80 20.49 0.44 -15.17
CA LYS A 80 19.89 -0.28 -14.04
C LYS A 80 20.62 0.07 -12.74
N GLN A 81 20.07 0.98 -11.95
CA GLN A 81 20.54 1.30 -10.60
C GLN A 81 19.80 0.48 -9.55
N ASN A 82 20.50 -0.43 -8.88
CA ASN A 82 19.93 -1.29 -7.84
C ASN A 82 20.32 -0.78 -6.44
N LEU A 83 19.54 0.17 -5.89
CA LEU A 83 19.85 0.84 -4.61
C LEU A 83 20.15 -0.15 -3.47
N LEU A 84 19.30 -1.15 -3.26
CA LEU A 84 19.49 -2.12 -2.17
C LEU A 84 20.76 -2.98 -2.35
N ARG A 85 21.14 -3.28 -3.61
CA ARG A 85 22.39 -4.00 -3.91
C ARG A 85 23.60 -3.13 -3.59
N THR A 86 23.54 -1.84 -3.93
CA THR A 86 24.58 -0.87 -3.60
C THR A 86 24.73 -0.72 -2.09
N LEU A 87 23.64 -0.57 -1.34
CA LEU A 87 23.67 -0.45 0.11
C LEU A 87 24.25 -1.71 0.78
N LYS A 88 23.83 -2.90 0.34
CA LYS A 88 24.34 -4.20 0.82
C LYS A 88 25.84 -4.37 0.59
N GLY A 89 26.42 -3.74 -0.44
CA GLY A 89 27.85 -3.79 -0.72
C GLY A 89 28.71 -3.02 0.28
N THR A 90 28.11 -2.20 1.14
CA THR A 90 28.84 -1.42 2.15
C THR A 90 28.89 -2.13 3.49
N LYS A 91 29.91 -1.86 4.31
CA LYS A 91 30.06 -2.44 5.66
C LYS A 91 28.96 -2.06 6.66
N PHE A 92 28.18 -1.01 6.35
CA PHE A 92 27.16 -0.46 7.25
C PHE A 92 25.83 -1.23 7.22
N PHE A 93 25.60 -2.07 6.20
CA PHE A 93 24.35 -2.80 6.03
C PHE A 93 24.59 -4.30 6.10
N GLN A 94 23.82 -4.97 6.96
CA GLN A 94 23.80 -6.42 7.10
C GLN A 94 22.46 -6.97 6.57
N THR A 95 22.42 -8.26 6.23
CA THR A 95 21.20 -8.94 5.75
C THR A 95 20.80 -10.02 6.74
N THR A 96 19.52 -10.10 7.05
CA THR A 96 18.91 -11.14 7.88
C THR A 96 17.50 -11.47 7.36
N THR A 97 16.88 -12.51 7.91
CA THR A 97 15.48 -12.86 7.70
C THR A 97 14.73 -12.69 9.01
N ILE A 98 13.60 -11.98 8.99
CA ILE A 98 12.77 -11.68 10.17
C ILE A 98 11.29 -11.75 9.82
N ASP A 99 10.43 -11.87 10.84
CA ASP A 99 8.98 -11.81 10.65
C ASP A 99 8.54 -10.44 10.11
N TRP A 100 7.51 -10.40 9.27
CA TRP A 100 6.99 -9.16 8.69
C TRP A 100 6.49 -8.19 9.76
N VAL A 101 5.83 -8.72 10.81
CA VAL A 101 5.34 -7.89 11.92
C VAL A 101 6.50 -7.32 12.74
N GLU A 102 7.55 -8.11 12.94
CA GLU A 102 8.78 -7.64 13.58
C GLU A 102 9.43 -6.50 12.78
N ALA A 103 9.60 -6.70 11.46
CA ALA A 103 10.11 -5.66 10.57
C ALA A 103 9.25 -4.39 10.60
N GLY A 104 7.93 -4.54 10.56
CA GLY A 104 6.97 -3.43 10.62
C GLY A 104 7.08 -2.62 11.91
N LEU A 105 7.18 -3.29 13.06
CA LEU A 105 7.38 -2.63 14.36
C LEU A 105 8.72 -1.90 14.43
N GLN A 106 9.79 -2.50 13.88
CA GLN A 106 11.10 -1.85 13.79
C GLN A 106 11.04 -0.59 12.93
N VAL A 107 10.40 -0.63 11.76
CA VAL A 107 10.22 0.53 10.87
C VAL A 107 9.43 1.65 11.57
N CYS A 108 8.34 1.31 12.27
CA CYS A 108 7.55 2.29 13.02
C CYS A 108 8.37 2.97 14.13
N ARG A 109 9.14 2.19 14.90
CA ARG A 109 10.03 2.70 15.95
C ARG A 109 11.14 3.58 15.38
N GLN A 110 11.77 3.16 14.28
CA GLN A 110 12.81 3.92 13.60
C GLN A 110 12.25 5.27 13.09
N GLY A 111 11.09 5.25 12.42
CA GLY A 111 10.42 6.46 11.94
C GLY A 111 10.08 7.44 13.07
N PHE A 112 9.51 6.94 14.18
CA PHE A 112 9.25 7.74 15.37
C PHE A 112 10.53 8.40 15.91
N ASN A 113 11.60 7.62 16.10
CA ASN A 113 12.87 8.12 16.60
C ASN A 113 13.50 9.15 15.66
N MET A 114 13.47 8.94 14.35
CA MET A 114 14.00 9.88 13.36
C MET A 114 13.29 11.24 13.41
N LEU A 115 11.95 11.23 13.49
CA LEU A 115 11.17 12.47 13.60
C LEU A 115 11.39 13.14 14.96
N ASN A 116 11.44 12.37 16.05
CA ASN A 116 11.65 12.92 17.37
C ASN A 116 13.05 13.52 17.54
N LEU A 117 14.09 12.86 17.01
CA LEU A 117 15.45 13.40 16.95
C LEU A 117 15.49 14.73 16.18
N LEU A 118 14.71 14.88 15.11
CA LEU A 118 14.61 16.14 14.38
C LEU A 118 13.97 17.26 15.21
N ILE A 119 12.92 16.95 15.98
CA ILE A 119 12.25 17.90 16.90
C ILE A 119 13.25 18.37 17.97
N HIS A 120 13.96 17.43 18.60
CA HIS A 120 14.97 17.75 19.61
C HIS A 120 16.16 18.51 19.03
N ARG A 121 16.65 18.14 17.84
CA ARG A 121 17.73 18.85 17.15
C ARG A 121 17.39 20.31 16.85
N LYS A 122 16.11 20.62 16.59
CA LYS A 122 15.62 22.00 16.42
C LYS A 122 15.32 22.72 17.74
N ASN A 123 15.56 22.05 18.87
CA ASN A 123 15.30 22.52 20.23
C ASN A 123 13.84 23.00 20.41
N LEU A 124 12.91 22.13 20.02
CA LEU A 124 11.46 22.35 20.10
C LEU A 124 10.84 21.50 21.23
N THR A 125 11.34 21.66 22.46
CA THR A 125 10.94 20.86 23.64
C THR A 125 9.48 21.04 24.06
N TYR A 126 8.80 22.05 23.54
CA TYR A 126 7.38 22.34 23.75
C TYR A 126 6.46 21.64 22.75
N LEU A 127 7.02 20.80 21.86
CA LEU A 127 6.26 19.90 21.00
C LEU A 127 6.49 18.45 21.44
N HIS A 128 5.41 17.69 21.43
CA HIS A 128 5.42 16.26 21.69
C HIS A 128 4.88 15.52 20.47
N LEU A 129 5.65 14.56 19.96
CA LEU A 129 5.19 13.57 18.99
C LEU A 129 4.74 12.34 19.76
N ASP A 130 3.46 11.97 19.66
CA ASP A 130 2.97 10.72 20.27
C ASP A 130 3.26 9.50 19.38
N TYR A 131 3.10 8.29 19.93
CA TYR A 131 3.40 7.04 19.23
C TYR A 131 2.44 6.72 18.06
N ASN A 132 1.35 7.48 17.94
CA ASN A 132 0.43 7.44 16.79
C ASN A 132 0.72 8.57 15.80
N PHE A 133 1.92 9.17 15.90
CA PHE A 133 2.43 10.22 15.03
C PHE A 133 1.62 11.53 15.06
N ASN A 134 0.85 11.80 16.12
CA ASN A 134 0.26 13.13 16.30
C ASN A 134 1.27 14.08 16.91
N LEU A 135 1.42 15.26 16.31
CA LEU A 135 2.27 16.33 16.84
C LEU A 135 1.41 17.31 17.65
N LYS A 136 1.64 17.37 18.96
CA LYS A 136 0.85 18.18 19.89
C LYS A 136 1.74 19.17 20.65
N PRO A 137 1.28 20.40 20.93
CA PRO A 137 1.99 21.30 21.83
C PRO A 137 1.82 20.81 23.27
N VAL A 138 2.90 20.84 24.06
CA VAL A 138 2.87 20.47 25.49
C VAL A 138 2.29 21.59 26.36
N LYS A 139 2.39 22.83 25.88
CA LYS A 139 1.88 24.05 26.52
C LYS A 139 1.36 25.01 25.46
N THR A 140 0.61 26.02 25.88
CA THR A 140 0.25 27.14 25.00
C THR A 140 1.51 27.85 24.50
N LEU A 141 1.68 27.92 23.17
CA LEU A 141 2.88 28.46 22.55
C LEU A 141 2.79 29.97 22.39
N THR A 142 3.90 30.66 22.67
CA THR A 142 4.07 32.07 22.30
C THR A 142 4.10 32.24 20.78
N THR A 143 3.91 33.47 20.30
CA THR A 143 4.02 33.78 18.87
C THR A 143 5.40 33.44 18.29
N LYS A 144 6.47 33.61 19.08
CA LYS A 144 7.85 33.26 18.72
C LYS A 144 8.04 31.74 18.60
N GLU A 145 7.58 30.98 19.59
CA GLU A 145 7.63 29.50 19.57
C GLU A 145 6.83 28.95 18.37
N ARG A 146 5.60 29.44 18.16
CA ARG A 146 4.74 29.03 17.04
C ARG A 146 5.39 29.28 15.67
N LYS A 147 6.04 30.45 15.48
CA LYS A 147 6.76 30.75 14.23
C LYS A 147 7.97 29.83 14.05
N LYS A 148 8.73 29.56 15.12
CA LYS A 148 9.91 28.69 15.09
C LYS A 148 9.57 27.22 14.85
N SER A 149 8.44 26.76 15.38
CA SER A 149 8.04 25.35 15.36
C SER A 149 7.17 24.95 14.16
N ARG A 150 6.95 25.88 13.21
CA ARG A 150 6.19 25.63 12.00
C ARG A 150 6.99 24.74 11.06
N PHE A 151 6.69 23.45 11.07
CA PHE A 151 7.25 22.50 10.12
C PHE A 151 6.64 22.67 8.72
N GLY A 152 7.41 22.31 7.69
CA GLY A 152 6.97 22.34 6.30
C GLY A 152 6.34 21.02 5.86
N ASN A 153 5.86 20.98 4.63
CA ASN A 153 5.14 19.85 4.05
C ASN A 153 5.95 18.54 4.08
N ALA A 154 7.26 18.58 3.90
CA ALA A 154 8.10 17.37 3.92
C ALA A 154 8.00 16.61 5.25
N PHE A 155 8.02 17.34 6.38
CA PHE A 155 7.91 16.72 7.70
C PHE A 155 6.50 16.15 7.92
N HIS A 156 5.46 16.92 7.59
CA HIS A 156 4.08 16.49 7.78
C HIS A 156 3.70 15.32 6.86
N LEU A 157 4.15 15.33 5.60
CA LEU A 157 3.93 14.22 4.67
C LEU A 157 4.60 12.94 5.17
N MET A 158 5.86 13.02 5.60
CA MET A 158 6.56 11.86 6.15
C MET A 158 5.88 11.34 7.43
N ARG A 159 5.42 12.24 8.29
CA ARG A 159 4.65 11.89 9.50
C ARG A 159 3.36 11.14 9.15
N GLU A 160 2.57 11.60 8.19
CA GLU A 160 1.33 10.93 7.80
C GLU A 160 1.57 9.58 7.10
N ILE A 161 2.64 9.46 6.29
CA ILE A 161 3.03 8.17 5.72
C ILE A 161 3.39 7.17 6.83
N LEU A 162 4.12 7.60 7.85
CA LEU A 162 4.44 6.76 9.01
C LEU A 162 3.19 6.43 9.84
N ARG A 163 2.24 7.35 9.97
CA ARG A 163 0.96 7.13 10.64
C ARG A 163 0.13 6.05 9.93
N LEU A 164 0.01 6.12 8.60
CA LEU A 164 -0.68 5.09 7.82
C LEU A 164 0.03 3.73 7.94
N THR A 165 1.36 3.72 7.88
CA THR A 165 2.16 2.49 8.04
C THR A 165 1.92 1.87 9.41
N LYS A 166 1.96 2.70 10.47
CA LYS A 166 1.72 2.30 11.86
C LYS A 166 0.33 1.70 12.04
N LEU A 167 -0.70 2.30 11.45
CA LEU A 167 -2.07 1.77 11.50
C LEU A 167 -2.17 0.34 10.95
N ILE A 168 -1.53 0.07 9.80
CA ILE A 168 -1.54 -1.26 9.16
C ILE A 168 -0.75 -2.26 10.00
N VAL A 169 0.41 -1.87 10.52
CA VAL A 169 1.24 -2.73 11.38
C VAL A 169 0.52 -3.05 12.68
N ASP A 170 -0.13 -2.07 13.31
CA ASP A 170 -0.88 -2.28 14.55
C ASP A 170 -2.04 -3.25 14.36
N ALA A 171 -2.78 -3.15 13.25
CA ALA A 171 -3.85 -4.12 12.93
C ALA A 171 -3.31 -5.56 12.87
N GLN A 172 -2.15 -5.76 12.23
CA GLN A 172 -1.48 -7.05 12.18
C GLN A 172 -0.98 -7.51 13.56
N VAL A 173 -0.51 -6.59 14.40
CA VAL A 173 -0.15 -6.90 15.80
C VAL A 173 -1.37 -7.37 16.59
N GLN A 174 -2.51 -6.68 16.50
CA GLN A 174 -3.74 -7.07 17.20
C GLN A 174 -4.19 -8.47 16.79
N TYR A 175 -4.09 -8.80 15.50
CA TYR A 175 -4.38 -10.14 14.99
C TYR A 175 -3.43 -11.18 15.58
N ARG A 176 -2.12 -10.90 15.59
CA ARG A 176 -1.10 -11.83 16.12
C ARG A 176 -1.15 -12.01 17.64
N LEU A 177 -1.68 -11.03 18.37
CA LEU A 177 -1.98 -11.13 19.79
C LEU A 177 -3.26 -11.93 20.09
N GLY A 178 -4.05 -12.27 19.07
CA GLY A 178 -5.32 -12.98 19.24
C GLY A 178 -6.48 -12.08 19.70
N ASN A 179 -6.32 -10.76 19.63
CA ASN A 179 -7.36 -9.80 20.04
C ASN A 179 -8.45 -9.62 18.96
N ILE A 180 -8.12 -9.89 17.70
CA ILE A 180 -9.04 -9.85 16.56
C ILE A 180 -8.87 -11.10 15.70
N ASP A 181 -9.90 -11.47 14.96
CA ASP A 181 -9.85 -12.59 14.03
C ASP A 181 -9.30 -12.19 12.64
N ALA A 182 -9.14 -13.18 11.76
CA ALA A 182 -8.59 -12.97 10.41
C ALA A 182 -9.52 -12.15 9.50
N PHE A 183 -10.84 -12.25 9.70
CA PHE A 183 -11.83 -11.54 8.89
C PHE A 183 -11.88 -10.05 9.28
N GLN A 184 -11.83 -9.75 10.57
CA GLN A 184 -11.72 -8.42 11.13
C GLN A 184 -10.41 -7.75 10.72
N LEU A 185 -9.30 -8.49 10.67
CA LEU A 185 -8.04 -7.97 10.12
C LEU A 185 -8.20 -7.55 8.64
N ALA A 186 -8.80 -8.43 7.82
CA ALA A 186 -9.00 -8.15 6.40
C ALA A 186 -9.91 -6.93 6.18
N ASP A 187 -11.02 -6.84 6.93
CA ASP A 187 -11.92 -5.69 6.90
C ASP A 187 -11.24 -4.42 7.42
N GLY A 188 -10.45 -4.50 8.49
CA GLY A 188 -9.70 -3.38 9.03
C GLY A 188 -8.68 -2.80 8.05
N ILE A 189 -7.96 -3.67 7.31
CA ILE A 189 -7.04 -3.25 6.26
C ILE A 189 -7.80 -2.62 5.08
N LEU A 190 -8.93 -3.22 4.67
CA LEU A 190 -9.79 -2.67 3.62
C LEU A 190 -10.32 -1.28 4.00
N TYR A 191 -10.80 -1.14 5.24
CA TYR A 191 -11.28 0.12 5.79
C TYR A 191 -10.17 1.18 5.80
N ALA A 192 -8.97 0.82 6.27
CA ALA A 192 -7.81 1.72 6.31
C ALA A 192 -7.46 2.30 4.93
N PHE A 193 -7.40 1.45 3.89
CA PHE A 193 -7.07 1.91 2.54
C PHE A 193 -8.20 2.70 1.87
N ASN A 194 -9.46 2.47 2.24
CA ASN A 194 -10.60 3.24 1.73
C ASN A 194 -10.77 4.60 2.44
N HIS A 195 -10.29 4.73 3.68
CA HIS A 195 -10.52 5.91 4.52
C HIS A 195 -9.22 6.62 4.95
N VAL A 196 -8.17 6.56 4.12
CA VAL A 196 -6.88 7.22 4.42
C VAL A 196 -7.08 8.69 4.78
N GLY A 197 -7.87 9.44 4.00
CA GLY A 197 -8.11 10.87 4.26
C GLY A 197 -8.91 11.19 5.52
N GLN A 198 -9.54 10.19 6.16
CA GLN A 198 -10.20 10.35 7.46
C GLN A 198 -9.27 9.93 8.62
N LEU A 199 -8.37 8.96 8.38
CA LEU A 199 -7.52 8.36 9.39
C LEU A 199 -6.17 9.06 9.56
N THR A 200 -5.66 9.71 8.51
CA THR A 200 -4.40 10.47 8.50
C THR A 200 -4.66 11.95 8.23
#